data_AF-A0A5C4SXG2-F1
#
_entry.id   AF-A0A5C4SXG2-F1
#
_cell.length_a   1.000
_cell.length_b   1.000
_cell.length_c   1.000
_cell.angle_alpha   90.00
_cell.angle_beta   90.00
_cell.angle_gamma   90.00
#
_symmetry.space_group_name_H-M   'P 1'
#
loop_
_entity.id
_entity.type
_entity.pdbx_description
1 polymer ?
#
loop_
_entity_poly.entity_id
_entity_poly.type
_entity_poly.pdbx_seq_one_letter_code
_entity_poly.pdbx_strand_id
1 'polypeptide(L)'
;MAKRDAAEDQQEHIETLPLFSTTDTGGRMTVLRPGRRVGRVAPLLPWLLAAAALWALTGSVPFGALLGLAPTPAIGMLLGHPVTLGVAVVLLFVAIGVTGGVYSRAVEQFGQIRVAGLFAMLAVAGGLAADAGVLLLWTLTSDPWRPFDLEAIATSPTIPPELGAVVGSGFALWAAIVLLRLPGSIAHARRRQADFERLRVEGSSFTGTLTAVSFANTWLFNYPMFTVEVGYIVDGAPRVVSARMRTSADRVPVVGSRMLVLTDDRGTTHVELDPSNGASFEPDVRKYAPSDG
;
A
#
# COMPACT_ATOMS: atom_id res chain seq x y z
N MET A 1 0.28 24.70 22.93
CA MET A 1 -0.48 23.42 22.95
C MET A 1 -1.60 23.41 21.92
N ALA A 2 -2.44 24.46 21.82
CA ALA A 2 -3.56 24.57 20.86
C ALA A 2 -3.25 24.52 19.34
N LYS A 3 -1.99 24.57 18.90
CA LYS A 3 -1.60 24.52 17.47
C LYS A 3 -1.38 23.10 16.95
N ARG A 4 -1.25 22.12 17.87
CA ARG A 4 -1.05 20.71 17.54
C ARG A 4 -2.40 20.04 17.28
N ASP A 5 -3.38 20.32 18.13
CA ASP A 5 -4.74 19.79 18.05
C ASP A 5 -5.46 20.21 16.75
N ALA A 6 -5.33 21.47 16.31
CA ALA A 6 -5.93 21.93 15.05
C ALA A 6 -5.29 21.32 13.79
N ALA A 7 -4.01 20.90 13.88
CA ALA A 7 -3.31 20.25 12.79
C ALA A 7 -3.66 18.75 12.73
N GLU A 8 -3.83 18.09 13.88
CA GLU A 8 -4.31 16.70 13.99
C GLU A 8 -5.77 16.57 13.53
N ASP A 9 -6.67 17.47 13.98
CA ASP A 9 -8.06 17.51 13.54
C ASP A 9 -8.20 17.80 12.04
N GLN A 10 -7.39 18.70 11.47
CA GLN A 10 -7.35 18.89 10.00
C GLN A 10 -6.78 17.66 9.28
N GLN A 11 -5.87 16.91 9.90
CA GLN A 11 -5.27 15.73 9.28
C GLN A 11 -6.26 14.55 9.24
N GLU A 12 -7.02 14.31 10.31
CA GLU A 12 -8.13 13.34 10.32
C GLU A 12 -9.28 13.77 9.39
N HIS A 13 -9.61 15.07 9.35
CA HIS A 13 -10.67 15.60 8.50
C HIS A 13 -10.37 15.53 6.99
N ILE A 14 -9.08 15.57 6.61
CA ILE A 14 -8.65 15.47 5.21
C ILE A 14 -8.43 14.01 4.80
N GLU A 15 -8.16 13.10 5.74
CA GLU A 15 -8.13 11.64 5.51
C GLU A 15 -9.52 11.03 5.26
N THR A 16 -10.56 11.79 5.56
CA THR A 16 -11.97 11.42 5.38
C THR A 16 -12.65 12.08 4.18
N LEU A 17 -11.95 12.90 3.40
CA LEU A 17 -12.54 13.51 2.20
C LEU A 17 -12.66 12.48 1.05
N PRO A 18 -13.79 12.48 0.32
CA PRO A 18 -13.97 11.62 -0.83
C PRO A 18 -12.87 11.77 -1.88
N LEU A 19 -12.25 10.65 -2.22
CA LEU A 19 -11.25 10.59 -3.27
C LEU A 19 -11.94 10.34 -4.60
N PHE A 20 -11.75 11.22 -5.58
CA PHE A 20 -12.27 11.06 -6.93
C PHE A 20 -11.16 10.76 -7.93
N SER A 21 -11.47 9.95 -8.95
CA SER A 21 -10.59 9.72 -10.08
C SER A 21 -11.38 9.44 -11.34
N THR A 22 -11.08 10.16 -12.41
CA THR A 22 -11.69 9.99 -13.74
C THR A 22 -11.10 8.81 -14.51
N THR A 23 -9.89 8.36 -14.15
CA THR A 23 -9.13 7.35 -14.91
C THR A 23 -8.79 6.09 -14.09
N ASP A 24 -8.51 6.26 -12.80
CA ASP A 24 -8.00 5.19 -11.94
C ASP A 24 -9.11 4.63 -11.04
N THR A 25 -8.97 3.36 -10.65
CA THR A 25 -9.92 2.68 -9.75
C THR A 25 -9.20 1.94 -8.62
N GLY A 26 -9.89 1.76 -7.49
CA GLY A 26 -9.44 0.98 -6.35
C GLY A 26 -8.11 1.47 -5.76
N GLY A 27 -7.17 0.54 -5.56
CA GLY A 27 -5.86 0.86 -4.99
C GLY A 27 -4.98 1.76 -5.88
N ARG A 28 -5.37 1.98 -7.15
CA ARG A 28 -4.66 2.86 -8.08
C ARG A 28 -5.11 4.32 -8.01
N MET A 29 -6.20 4.62 -7.32
CA MET A 29 -6.62 6.00 -7.14
C MET A 29 -5.54 6.74 -6.33
N THR A 30 -5.08 7.86 -6.88
CA THR A 30 -4.02 8.69 -6.32
C THR A 30 -4.65 9.95 -5.73
N VAL A 31 -4.18 10.37 -4.56
CA VAL A 31 -4.49 11.68 -3.97
C VAL A 31 -3.24 12.56 -3.91
N LEU A 32 -3.40 13.86 -4.09
CA LEU A 32 -2.38 14.84 -3.71
C LEU A 32 -3.07 15.92 -2.91
N ARG A 33 -2.73 16.09 -1.64
CA ARG A 33 -3.32 17.18 -0.83
C ARG A 33 -2.87 18.54 -1.40
N PRO A 34 -3.74 19.57 -1.39
CA PRO A 34 -3.33 20.92 -1.79
C PRO A 34 -2.06 21.36 -1.06
N GLY A 35 -1.11 21.96 -1.78
CA GLY A 35 0.17 22.43 -1.24
C GLY A 35 1.21 21.33 -0.93
N ARG A 36 0.89 20.05 -1.11
CA ARG A 36 1.89 18.96 -1.03
C ARG A 36 2.62 18.81 -2.36
N ARG A 37 3.91 18.49 -2.26
CA ARG A 37 4.77 18.20 -3.41
C ARG A 37 4.61 16.73 -3.83
N VAL A 38 4.92 16.45 -5.09
CA VAL A 38 5.03 15.08 -5.63
C VAL A 38 5.93 14.21 -4.73
N GLY A 39 5.47 12.99 -4.47
CA GLY A 39 6.11 12.01 -3.60
C GLY A 39 7.52 11.62 -4.03
N ARG A 40 8.38 11.34 -3.05
CA ARG A 40 9.77 10.88 -3.27
C ARG A 40 10.01 9.55 -2.56
N VAL A 41 10.83 8.71 -3.18
CA VAL A 41 11.22 7.40 -2.63
C VAL A 41 12.29 7.53 -1.53
N ALA A 42 13.23 8.46 -1.69
CA ALA A 42 14.36 8.64 -0.77
C ALA A 42 14.01 8.61 0.74
N PRO A 43 12.97 9.32 1.24
CA PRO A 43 12.62 9.27 2.66
C PRO A 43 12.06 7.92 3.14
N LEU A 44 11.60 7.05 2.24
CA LEU A 44 11.04 5.73 2.58
C LEU A 44 12.11 4.64 2.66
N LEU A 45 13.24 4.83 1.98
CA LEU A 45 14.29 3.83 1.88
C LEU A 45 14.82 3.33 3.25
N PRO A 46 15.17 4.19 4.23
CA PRO A 46 15.66 3.69 5.52
C PRO A 46 14.60 2.87 6.27
N TRP A 47 13.32 3.27 6.16
CA TRP A 47 12.22 2.54 6.77
C TRP A 47 11.98 1.18 6.10
N LEU A 48 12.06 1.13 4.77
CA LEU A 48 11.99 -0.10 3.99
C LEU A 48 13.11 -1.08 4.38
N LEU A 49 14.35 -0.58 4.47
CA LEU A 49 15.51 -1.39 4.85
C LEU A 49 15.40 -1.89 6.30
N ALA A 50 14.95 -1.04 7.23
CA ALA A 50 14.72 -1.44 8.61
C ALA A 50 13.62 -2.52 8.72
N ALA A 51 12.52 -2.36 8.00
CA ALA A 51 11.46 -3.37 7.94
C ALA A 51 11.98 -4.70 7.35
N ALA A 52 12.72 -4.65 6.24
CA ALA A 52 13.30 -5.84 5.62
C ALA A 52 14.30 -6.54 6.55
N ALA A 53 15.15 -5.79 7.26
CA ALA A 53 16.09 -6.34 8.24
C ALA A 53 15.36 -7.02 9.41
N LEU A 54 14.27 -6.43 9.91
CA LEU A 54 13.46 -7.05 10.97
C LEU A 54 12.78 -8.34 10.49
N TRP A 55 12.26 -8.35 9.25
CA TRP A 55 11.71 -9.57 8.65
C TRP A 55 12.78 -10.64 8.44
N ALA A 56 14.00 -10.25 8.05
CA ALA A 56 15.12 -11.18 7.94
C ALA A 56 15.46 -11.80 9.30
N LEU A 57 15.67 -10.98 10.34
CA LEU A 57 15.98 -11.46 11.70
C LEU A 57 14.87 -12.33 12.30
N THR A 58 13.61 -11.98 12.02
CA THR A 58 12.45 -12.77 12.45
C THR A 58 12.38 -14.10 11.70
N GLY A 59 12.70 -14.09 10.40
CA GLY A 59 12.75 -15.26 9.53
C GLY A 59 13.83 -16.27 9.92
N SER A 60 14.92 -15.82 10.54
CA SER A 60 16.06 -16.71 10.84
C SER A 60 15.68 -17.89 11.74
N VAL A 61 14.72 -17.73 12.65
CA VAL A 61 14.23 -18.82 13.52
C VAL A 61 13.46 -19.89 12.72
N PRO A 62 12.35 -19.58 12.01
CA PRO A 62 11.67 -20.60 11.21
C PRO A 62 12.57 -21.17 10.10
N PHE A 63 13.40 -20.35 9.42
CA PHE A 63 14.29 -20.88 8.38
C PHE A 63 15.39 -21.79 8.95
N GLY A 64 16.05 -21.39 10.04
CA GLY A 64 17.13 -22.17 10.63
C GLY A 64 16.64 -23.37 11.45
N ALA A 65 15.68 -23.17 12.36
CA ALA A 65 15.25 -24.20 13.30
C ALA A 65 14.18 -25.14 12.73
N LEU A 66 13.29 -24.64 11.85
CA LEU A 66 12.16 -25.44 11.33
C LEU A 66 12.37 -25.91 9.89
N LEU A 67 13.02 -25.11 9.04
CA LEU A 67 13.19 -25.43 7.61
C LEU A 67 14.58 -25.97 7.25
N GLY A 68 15.37 -26.36 8.26
CA GLY A 68 16.62 -27.08 8.07
C GLY A 68 17.78 -26.23 7.54
N LEU A 69 17.65 -24.89 7.45
CA LEU A 69 18.73 -24.00 6.99
C LEU A 69 19.69 -23.57 8.11
N ALA A 70 19.76 -24.31 9.22
CA ALA A 70 20.77 -24.07 10.24
C ALA A 70 22.16 -24.43 9.68
N PRO A 71 23.11 -23.48 9.62
CA PRO A 71 24.43 -23.73 9.02
C PRO A 71 25.27 -24.75 9.79
N THR A 72 25.05 -24.84 11.11
CA THR A 72 25.70 -25.81 11.98
C THR A 72 24.70 -26.34 13.02
N PRO A 73 24.93 -27.53 13.61
CA PRO A 73 24.09 -28.07 14.68
C PRO A 73 23.98 -27.13 15.89
N ALA A 74 25.06 -26.42 16.23
CA ALA A 74 25.07 -25.47 17.33
C ALA A 74 24.12 -24.28 17.08
N ILE A 75 24.09 -23.76 15.85
CA ILE A 75 23.16 -22.70 15.46
C ILE A 75 21.72 -23.21 15.44
N GLY A 76 21.48 -24.44 14.96
CA GLY A 76 20.16 -25.06 15.00
C GLY A 76 19.62 -25.19 16.42
N MET A 77 20.47 -25.65 17.36
CA MET A 77 20.11 -25.75 18.77
C MET A 77 19.85 -24.38 19.42
N LEU A 78 20.66 -23.38 19.08
CA LEU A 78 20.47 -22.00 19.55
C LEU A 78 19.14 -21.43 19.04
N LEU A 79 18.86 -21.53 17.74
CA LEU A 79 17.64 -20.99 17.13
C LEU A 79 16.38 -21.71 17.60
N GLY A 80 16.46 -23.01 17.88
CA GLY A 80 15.37 -23.81 18.46
C GLY A 80 15.14 -23.59 19.96
N HIS A 81 15.94 -22.76 20.64
CA HIS A 81 15.80 -22.51 22.07
C HIS A 81 14.51 -21.72 22.40
N PRO A 82 13.80 -22.00 23.51
CA PRO A 82 12.55 -21.27 23.84
C PRO A 82 12.73 -19.75 23.95
N VAL A 83 13.89 -19.29 24.41
CA VAL A 83 14.22 -17.86 24.51
C VAL A 83 14.35 -17.21 23.13
N THR A 84 14.99 -17.86 22.15
CA THR A 84 15.11 -17.31 20.80
C THR A 84 13.76 -17.28 20.11
N LEU A 85 12.89 -18.27 20.36
CA LEU A 85 11.50 -18.23 19.92
C LEU A 85 10.75 -17.02 20.50
N GLY A 86 10.89 -16.76 21.80
CA GLY A 86 10.31 -15.59 22.45
C GLY A 86 10.81 -14.26 21.85
N VAL A 87 12.11 -14.15 21.59
CA VAL A 87 12.71 -12.99 20.91
C VAL A 87 12.16 -12.85 19.49
N ALA A 88 12.02 -13.94 18.74
CA ALA A 88 11.46 -13.90 17.39
C ALA A 88 10.00 -13.44 17.36
N VAL A 89 9.18 -13.81 18.35
CA VAL A 89 7.81 -13.30 18.49
C VAL A 89 7.80 -11.79 18.74
N VAL A 90 8.69 -11.29 19.60
CA VAL A 90 8.83 -9.85 19.84
C VAL A 90 9.29 -9.13 18.57
N LEU A 91 10.30 -9.67 17.87
CA LEU A 91 10.78 -9.12 16.60
C LEU A 91 9.70 -9.13 15.51
N LEU A 92 8.86 -10.18 15.45
CA LEU A 92 7.72 -10.26 14.54
C LEU A 92 6.74 -9.12 14.78
N PHE A 93 6.38 -8.87 16.05
CA PHE A 93 5.49 -7.76 16.40
C PHE A 93 6.08 -6.41 15.96
N VAL A 94 7.38 -6.20 16.21
CA VAL A 94 8.08 -4.99 15.77
C VAL A 94 8.15 -4.90 14.24
N ALA A 95 8.41 -6.00 13.53
CA ALA A 95 8.45 -6.07 12.07
C ALA A 95 7.11 -5.67 11.46
N ILE A 96 6.00 -6.16 12.01
CA ILE A 96 4.64 -5.78 11.60
C ILE A 96 4.42 -4.27 11.80
N GLY A 97 4.76 -3.74 12.97
CA GLY A 97 4.62 -2.31 13.28
C GLY A 97 5.43 -1.41 12.34
N VAL A 98 6.71 -1.73 12.10
CA VAL A 98 7.57 -0.98 11.19
C VAL A 98 7.06 -1.08 9.75
N THR A 99 6.59 -2.25 9.32
CA THR A 99 5.99 -2.45 7.99
C THR A 99 4.72 -1.61 7.81
N GLY A 100 3.85 -1.55 8.83
CA GLY A 100 2.70 -0.64 8.86
C GLY A 100 3.11 0.83 8.77
N GLY A 101 4.22 1.19 9.41
CA GLY A 101 4.86 2.51 9.29
C GLY A 101 5.39 2.81 7.88
N VAL A 102 5.95 1.81 7.17
CA VAL A 102 6.36 1.95 5.75
C VAL A 102 5.14 2.16 4.88
N TYR A 103 4.10 1.36 5.08
CA TYR A 103 2.84 1.46 4.35
C TYR A 103 2.22 2.86 4.51
N SER A 104 2.05 3.32 5.75
CA SER A 104 1.43 4.63 6.04
C SER A 104 2.21 5.78 5.40
N ARG A 105 3.54 5.80 5.55
CA ARG A 105 4.39 6.82 4.92
C ARG A 105 4.35 6.76 3.39
N ALA A 106 4.27 5.56 2.81
CA ALA A 106 4.14 5.42 1.37
C ALA A 106 2.78 5.93 0.86
N VAL A 107 1.69 5.72 1.61
CA VAL A 107 0.38 6.33 1.33
C VAL A 107 0.48 7.85 1.44
N GLU A 108 1.12 8.39 2.46
CA GLU A 108 1.30 9.86 2.61
C GLU A 108 2.12 10.47 1.47
N GLN A 109 3.19 9.79 1.03
CA GLN A 109 4.08 10.29 -0.02
C GLN A 109 3.44 10.21 -1.41
N PHE A 110 2.85 9.06 -1.76
CA PHE A 110 2.36 8.81 -3.11
C PHE A 110 0.84 8.99 -3.26
N GLY A 111 0.13 9.13 -2.15
CA GLY A 111 -1.34 9.20 -2.13
C GLY A 111 -2.03 7.96 -2.70
N GLN A 112 -1.32 6.83 -2.80
CA GLN A 112 -1.77 5.66 -3.54
C GLN A 112 -1.51 4.38 -2.74
N ILE A 113 -2.59 3.67 -2.42
CA ILE A 113 -2.58 2.42 -1.64
C ILE A 113 -1.76 1.32 -2.33
N ARG A 114 -1.84 1.22 -3.66
CA ARG A 114 -1.11 0.18 -4.40
C ARG A 114 0.40 0.28 -4.23
N VAL A 115 0.97 1.49 -4.28
CA VAL A 115 2.40 1.70 -4.10
C VAL A 115 2.82 1.37 -2.68
N ALA A 116 2.03 1.78 -1.68
CA ALA A 116 2.27 1.42 -0.29
C ALA A 116 2.25 -0.08 -0.04
N GLY A 117 1.27 -0.79 -0.62
CA GLY A 117 1.20 -2.25 -0.56
C GLY A 117 2.41 -2.92 -1.19
N LEU A 118 2.93 -2.40 -2.32
CA LEU A 118 4.16 -2.91 -2.94
C LEU A 118 5.39 -2.69 -2.06
N PHE A 119 5.53 -1.54 -1.40
CA PHE A 119 6.63 -1.32 -0.44
C PHE A 119 6.55 -2.27 0.75
N ALA A 120 5.35 -2.47 1.32
CA ALA A 120 5.14 -3.38 2.43
C ALA A 120 5.46 -4.83 2.04
N MET A 121 4.95 -5.30 0.89
CA MET A 121 5.26 -6.63 0.36
C MET A 121 6.75 -6.80 0.07
N LEU A 122 7.43 -5.77 -0.46
CA LEU A 122 8.87 -5.81 -0.70
C LEU A 122 9.67 -5.94 0.59
N ALA A 123 9.26 -5.26 1.67
CA ALA A 123 9.89 -5.38 2.98
C ALA A 123 9.82 -6.83 3.49
N VAL A 124 8.62 -7.42 3.46
CA VAL A 124 8.36 -8.78 3.94
C VAL A 124 9.11 -9.79 3.08
N ALA A 125 8.79 -9.84 1.78
CA ALA A 125 9.33 -10.85 0.87
C ALA A 125 10.85 -10.66 0.66
N GLY A 126 11.33 -9.42 0.57
CA GLY A 126 12.75 -9.12 0.43
C GLY A 126 13.55 -9.48 1.68
N GLY A 127 13.02 -9.20 2.88
CA GLY A 127 13.65 -9.59 4.15
C GLY A 127 13.76 -11.11 4.30
N LEU A 128 12.65 -11.83 4.09
CA LEU A 128 12.63 -13.30 4.18
C LEU A 128 13.48 -13.98 3.10
N ALA A 129 13.49 -13.44 1.87
CA ALA A 129 14.35 -13.95 0.80
C ALA A 129 15.84 -13.74 1.10
N ALA A 130 16.20 -12.56 1.66
CA ALA A 130 17.58 -12.27 2.05
C ALA A 130 18.06 -13.21 3.18
N ASP A 131 17.24 -13.42 4.20
CA ASP A 131 17.56 -14.35 5.29
C ASP A 131 17.74 -15.79 4.79
N ALA A 132 16.78 -16.33 4.02
CA ALA A 132 16.89 -17.66 3.45
C ALA A 132 18.13 -17.81 2.55
N GLY A 133 18.43 -16.79 1.73
CA GLY A 133 19.61 -16.78 0.88
C GLY A 133 20.93 -16.77 1.66
N VAL A 134 21.02 -15.97 2.72
CA VAL A 134 22.20 -15.92 3.61
C VAL A 134 22.38 -17.24 4.34
N LEU A 135 21.30 -17.80 4.92
CA LEU A 135 21.36 -19.08 5.64
C LEU A 135 21.70 -20.26 4.72
N LEU A 136 21.13 -20.30 3.51
CA LEU A 136 21.47 -21.32 2.51
C LEU A 136 22.93 -21.22 2.09
N LEU A 137 23.42 -20.02 1.76
CA LEU A 137 24.82 -19.81 1.39
C LEU A 137 25.76 -20.21 2.54
N TRP A 138 25.40 -19.87 3.77
CA TRP A 138 26.19 -20.24 4.94
C TRP A 138 26.18 -21.75 5.19
N THR A 139 25.04 -22.41 4.99
CA THR A 139 24.93 -23.87 5.09
C THR A 139 25.81 -24.57 4.04
N LEU A 140 25.75 -24.14 2.79
CA LEU A 140 26.54 -24.71 1.68
C LEU A 140 28.05 -24.47 1.84
N THR A 141 28.44 -23.34 2.42
CA THR A 141 29.87 -23.05 2.68
C THR A 141 30.40 -23.75 3.93
N SER A 142 29.53 -24.10 4.89
CA SER A 142 29.90 -24.84 6.10
C SER A 142 30.06 -26.34 5.84
N ASP A 143 29.36 -26.89 4.85
CA ASP A 143 29.51 -28.29 4.41
C ASP A 143 29.53 -28.41 2.88
N PRO A 144 30.70 -28.19 2.24
CA PRO A 144 30.83 -28.16 0.78
C PRO A 144 30.58 -29.50 0.08
N TRP A 145 30.67 -30.61 0.83
CA TRP A 145 30.56 -31.97 0.29
C TRP A 145 29.13 -32.50 0.33
N ARG A 146 28.21 -31.78 0.97
CA ARG A 146 26.81 -32.14 1.02
C ARG A 146 26.16 -31.97 -0.36
N PRO A 147 25.64 -33.05 -0.97
CA PRO A 147 24.87 -32.92 -2.19
C PRO A 147 23.55 -32.18 -1.89
N PHE A 148 23.16 -31.26 -2.77
CA PHE A 148 21.84 -30.64 -2.74
C PHE A 148 20.86 -31.56 -3.46
N ASP A 149 19.98 -32.21 -2.72
CA ASP A 149 19.09 -33.24 -3.23
C ASP A 149 17.61 -32.89 -2.99
N LEU A 150 16.94 -32.42 -4.04
CA LEU A 150 15.52 -32.08 -3.97
C LEU A 150 14.63 -33.30 -3.67
N GLU A 151 15.07 -34.52 -3.99
CA GLU A 151 14.31 -35.73 -3.66
C GLU A 151 14.25 -35.97 -2.16
N ALA A 152 15.19 -35.42 -1.38
CA ALA A 152 15.19 -35.48 0.07
C ALA A 152 13.93 -34.85 0.68
N ILE A 153 13.28 -33.89 0.00
CA ILE A 153 12.01 -33.29 0.46
C ILE A 153 10.90 -34.35 0.59
N ALA A 154 10.87 -35.34 -0.31
CA ALA A 154 9.84 -36.37 -0.32
C ALA A 154 10.24 -37.64 0.45
N THR A 155 11.54 -37.89 0.60
CA THR A 155 12.06 -39.17 1.09
C THR A 155 12.68 -39.10 2.49
N SER A 156 13.08 -37.92 2.94
CA SER A 156 13.79 -37.77 4.21
C SER A 156 12.86 -37.93 5.42
N PRO A 157 13.26 -38.68 6.47
CA PRO A 157 12.53 -38.75 7.73
C PRO A 157 12.66 -37.46 8.57
N THR A 158 13.57 -36.56 8.21
CA THR A 158 13.80 -35.26 8.86
C THR A 158 13.66 -34.12 7.86
N ILE A 159 13.43 -32.88 8.35
CA ILE A 159 13.25 -31.72 7.48
C ILE A 159 14.57 -31.36 6.78
N PRO A 160 14.65 -31.47 5.44
CA PRO A 160 15.87 -31.21 4.70
C PRO A 160 16.01 -29.70 4.38
N PRO A 161 17.23 -29.14 4.28
CA PRO A 161 17.46 -27.73 3.96
C PRO A 161 16.89 -27.33 2.60
N GLU A 162 16.74 -28.30 1.68
CA GLU A 162 16.13 -28.11 0.38
C GLU A 162 14.71 -27.56 0.50
N LEU A 163 13.96 -27.94 1.55
CA LEU A 163 12.65 -27.36 1.83
C LEU A 163 12.75 -25.86 2.12
N GLY A 164 13.69 -25.45 2.98
CA GLY A 164 13.96 -24.05 3.26
C GLY A 164 14.40 -23.28 2.02
N ALA A 165 15.22 -23.89 1.15
CA ALA A 165 15.63 -23.30 -0.12
C ALA A 165 14.43 -23.09 -1.06
N VAL A 166 13.50 -24.03 -1.14
CA VAL A 166 12.28 -23.91 -1.96
C VAL A 166 11.37 -22.80 -1.43
N VAL A 167 11.13 -22.76 -0.12
CA VAL A 167 10.33 -21.69 0.53
C VAL A 167 10.99 -20.32 0.33
N GLY A 168 12.30 -20.22 0.56
CA GLY A 168 13.09 -19.01 0.32
C GLY A 168 13.02 -18.56 -1.14
N SER A 169 13.08 -19.49 -2.09
CA SER A 169 12.94 -19.21 -3.53
C SER A 169 11.55 -18.66 -3.87
N GLY A 170 10.50 -19.12 -3.20
CA GLY A 170 9.15 -18.56 -3.31
C GLY A 170 9.10 -17.08 -2.91
N PHE A 171 9.70 -16.73 -1.76
CA PHE A 171 9.81 -15.33 -1.34
C PHE A 171 10.69 -14.51 -2.27
N ALA A 172 11.79 -15.06 -2.77
CA ALA A 172 12.67 -14.40 -3.74
C ALA A 172 11.93 -14.08 -5.04
N LEU A 173 11.14 -15.03 -5.57
CA LEU A 173 10.29 -14.82 -6.74
C LEU A 173 9.26 -13.72 -6.49
N TRP A 174 8.60 -13.75 -5.32
CA TRP A 174 7.63 -12.72 -4.97
C TRP A 174 8.28 -11.34 -4.85
N ALA A 175 9.43 -11.24 -4.18
CA ALA A 175 10.21 -10.01 -4.07
C ALA A 175 10.61 -9.48 -5.47
N ALA A 176 11.05 -10.36 -6.38
CA ALA A 176 11.39 -10.00 -7.75
C ALA A 176 10.16 -9.45 -8.52
N ILE A 177 8.99 -10.10 -8.42
CA ILE A 177 7.75 -9.61 -9.04
C ILE A 177 7.39 -8.21 -8.51
N VAL A 178 7.52 -7.99 -7.21
CA VAL A 178 7.25 -6.69 -6.59
C VAL A 178 8.26 -5.64 -7.08
N LEU A 179 9.54 -5.97 -7.11
CA LEU A 179 10.61 -5.09 -7.57
C LEU A 179 10.44 -4.68 -9.04
N LEU A 180 9.95 -5.59 -9.89
CA LEU A 180 9.62 -5.29 -11.30
C LEU A 180 8.40 -4.38 -11.43
N ARG A 181 7.40 -4.52 -10.55
CA ARG A 181 6.15 -3.73 -10.61
C ARG A 181 6.24 -2.36 -9.94
N LEU A 182 7.15 -2.20 -8.99
CA LEU A 182 7.26 -1.02 -8.15
C LEU A 182 7.64 0.25 -8.94
N PRO A 183 8.66 0.27 -9.84
CA PRO A 183 9.04 1.47 -10.59
C PRO A 183 7.90 2.02 -11.44
N GLY A 184 7.19 1.15 -12.18
CA GLY A 184 6.04 1.57 -12.99
C GLY A 184 4.89 2.13 -12.16
N SER A 185 4.64 1.54 -10.99
CA SER A 185 3.61 2.03 -10.07
C SER A 185 3.98 3.38 -9.45
N ILE A 186 5.24 3.57 -9.06
CA ILE A 186 5.75 4.86 -8.57
C ILE A 186 5.71 5.92 -9.67
N ALA A 187 6.13 5.58 -10.89
CA ALA A 187 6.09 6.50 -12.03
C ALA A 187 4.66 6.94 -12.33
N HIS A 188 3.70 6.00 -12.30
CA HIS A 188 2.27 6.32 -12.46
C HIS A 188 1.77 7.26 -11.37
N ALA A 189 2.01 6.94 -10.09
CA ALA A 189 1.59 7.77 -8.97
C ALA A 189 2.14 9.20 -9.09
N ARG A 190 3.45 9.32 -9.36
CA ARG A 190 4.12 10.62 -9.49
C ARG A 190 3.60 11.43 -10.68
N ARG A 191 3.33 10.80 -11.82
CA ARG A 191 2.71 11.46 -12.98
C ARG A 191 1.33 12.01 -12.62
N ARG A 192 0.48 11.21 -11.97
CA ARG A 192 -0.85 11.65 -11.53
C ARG A 192 -0.79 12.78 -10.52
N GLN A 193 0.13 12.72 -9.55
CA GLN A 193 0.36 13.83 -8.62
C GLN A 193 0.80 15.11 -9.34
N ALA A 194 1.73 15.00 -10.29
CA ALA A 194 2.18 16.15 -11.09
C ALA A 194 1.06 16.73 -11.96
N ASP A 195 0.18 15.88 -12.51
CA ASP A 195 -1.00 16.33 -13.24
C ASP A 195 -1.98 17.09 -12.33
N PHE A 196 -2.19 16.64 -11.09
CA PHE A 196 -3.02 17.38 -10.13
C PHE A 196 -2.41 18.72 -9.73
N GLU A 197 -1.10 18.75 -9.48
CA GLU A 197 -0.38 19.99 -9.18
C GLU A 197 -0.49 20.97 -10.36
N ARG A 198 -0.28 20.49 -11.59
CA ARG A 198 -0.45 21.30 -12.81
C ARG A 198 -1.88 21.81 -12.97
N LEU A 199 -2.89 20.93 -12.88
CA LEU A 199 -4.29 21.30 -13.06
C LEU A 199 -4.77 22.36 -12.06
N ARG A 200 -4.20 22.38 -10.84
CA ARG A 200 -4.54 23.38 -9.83
C ARG A 200 -3.91 24.75 -10.09
N VAL A 201 -2.81 24.81 -10.83
CA VAL A 201 -2.07 26.05 -11.12
C VAL A 201 -2.44 26.62 -12.50
N GLU A 202 -2.50 25.75 -13.51
CA GLU A 202 -2.63 26.12 -14.92
C GLU A 202 -3.97 25.69 -15.52
N GLY A 203 -4.69 24.78 -14.86
CA GLY A 203 -5.93 24.23 -15.38
C GLY A 203 -7.10 25.22 -15.32
N SER A 204 -8.05 25.04 -16.22
CA SER A 204 -9.34 25.72 -16.14
C SER A 204 -10.20 25.06 -15.06
N SER A 205 -10.83 25.90 -14.24
CA SER A 205 -11.65 25.47 -13.11
C SER A 205 -13.11 25.80 -13.37
N PHE A 206 -13.97 24.78 -13.32
CA PHE A 206 -15.40 24.90 -13.54
C PHE A 206 -16.17 24.45 -12.30
N THR A 207 -17.16 25.23 -11.90
CA THR A 207 -18.11 24.81 -10.87
C THR A 207 -19.05 23.76 -11.45
N GLY A 208 -19.09 22.59 -10.83
CA GLY A 208 -19.95 21.48 -11.18
C GLY A 208 -20.90 21.09 -10.05
N THR A 209 -21.81 20.19 -10.36
CA THR A 209 -22.77 19.62 -9.42
C THR A 209 -22.76 18.11 -9.55
N LEU A 210 -22.78 17.42 -8.42
CA LEU A 210 -22.87 15.96 -8.39
C LEU A 210 -24.27 15.54 -8.83
N THR A 211 -24.41 14.93 -10.01
CA THR A 211 -25.72 14.58 -10.60
C THR A 211 -26.14 13.15 -10.28
N ALA A 212 -25.17 12.24 -10.12
CA ALA A 212 -25.46 10.86 -9.77
C ALA A 212 -24.36 10.26 -8.87
N VAL A 213 -24.78 9.37 -7.97
CA VAL A 213 -23.90 8.55 -7.13
C VAL A 213 -24.42 7.12 -7.17
N SER A 214 -23.63 6.20 -7.71
CA SER A 214 -23.95 4.79 -7.82
C SER A 214 -22.94 3.95 -7.05
N PHE A 215 -23.42 3.19 -6.06
CA PHE A 215 -22.57 2.31 -5.27
C PHE A 215 -22.17 1.08 -6.10
N ALA A 216 -20.87 0.80 -6.16
CA ALA A 216 -20.33 -0.30 -6.97
C ALA A 216 -20.41 -1.67 -6.29
N ASN A 217 -21.03 -1.76 -5.10
CA ASN A 217 -21.09 -2.97 -4.28
C ASN A 217 -19.73 -3.63 -4.05
N THR A 218 -18.70 -2.81 -3.91
CA THR A 218 -17.32 -3.23 -3.70
C THR A 218 -16.65 -2.31 -2.68
N TRP A 219 -15.74 -2.88 -1.91
CA TRP A 219 -14.98 -2.18 -0.89
C TRP A 219 -13.48 -2.38 -1.14
N LEU A 220 -12.70 -1.34 -0.89
CA LEU A 220 -11.27 -1.47 -0.73
C LEU A 220 -10.94 -1.30 0.75
N PHE A 221 -10.61 -2.41 1.41
CA PHE A 221 -10.62 -2.48 2.88
C PHE A 221 -12.02 -2.12 3.41
N ASN A 222 -12.15 -1.08 4.22
CA ASN A 222 -13.44 -0.61 4.77
C ASN A 222 -14.03 0.59 3.99
N TYR A 223 -13.47 0.93 2.84
CA TYR A 223 -13.89 2.09 2.06
C TYR A 223 -14.78 1.66 0.88
N PRO A 224 -16.09 1.98 0.90
CA PRO A 224 -16.98 1.72 -0.24
C PRO A 224 -16.53 2.47 -1.50
N MET A 225 -16.74 1.82 -2.64
CA MET A 225 -16.43 2.36 -3.97
C MET A 225 -17.69 2.73 -4.74
N PHE A 226 -17.62 3.84 -5.47
CA PHE A 226 -18.75 4.40 -6.20
C PHE A 226 -18.36 4.81 -7.61
N THR A 227 -19.36 4.93 -8.45
CA THR A 227 -19.32 5.66 -9.72
C THR A 227 -20.15 6.92 -9.55
N VAL A 228 -19.58 8.07 -9.87
CA VAL A 228 -20.24 9.36 -9.74
C VAL A 228 -20.27 10.06 -11.08
N GLU A 229 -21.30 10.88 -11.28
CA GLU A 229 -21.41 11.78 -12.42
C GLU A 229 -21.46 13.22 -11.93
N VAL A 230 -20.70 14.09 -12.58
CA VAL A 230 -20.66 15.51 -12.26
C VAL A 230 -21.02 16.29 -13.51
N GLY A 231 -22.12 17.02 -13.43
CA GLY A 231 -22.56 17.96 -14.44
C GLY A 231 -21.90 19.33 -14.25
N TYR A 232 -21.38 19.92 -15.31
CA TYR A 232 -20.75 21.24 -15.32
C TYR A 232 -20.99 21.94 -16.65
N ILE A 233 -20.81 23.26 -16.71
CA ILE A 233 -21.07 24.07 -17.91
C ILE A 233 -19.75 24.66 -18.41
N VAL A 234 -19.48 24.51 -19.71
CA VAL A 234 -18.32 25.10 -20.41
C VAL A 234 -18.84 25.84 -21.62
N ASP A 235 -18.51 27.12 -21.76
CA ASP A 235 -18.94 27.98 -22.88
C ASP A 235 -20.46 27.95 -23.13
N GLY A 236 -21.24 27.86 -22.06
CA GLY A 236 -22.71 27.78 -22.12
C GLY A 236 -23.27 26.40 -22.50
N ALA A 237 -22.42 25.41 -22.79
CA ALA A 237 -22.84 24.05 -23.10
C ALA A 237 -22.74 23.14 -21.86
N PRO A 238 -23.79 22.35 -21.54
CA PRO A 238 -23.73 21.37 -20.46
C PRO A 238 -22.81 20.20 -20.83
N ARG A 239 -21.99 19.77 -19.86
CA ARG A 239 -21.06 18.65 -19.94
C ARG A 239 -21.24 17.76 -18.71
N VAL A 240 -20.94 16.47 -18.85
CA VAL A 240 -20.95 15.50 -17.75
C VAL A 240 -19.62 14.76 -17.74
N VAL A 241 -19.01 14.64 -16.57
CA VAL A 241 -17.82 13.81 -16.35
C VAL A 241 -18.17 12.66 -15.41
N SER A 242 -17.79 11.45 -15.79
CA SER A 242 -17.87 10.27 -14.92
C SER A 242 -16.57 10.09 -14.16
N ALA A 243 -16.66 9.80 -12.87
CA ALA A 243 -15.52 9.52 -12.00
C ALA A 243 -15.79 8.34 -11.08
N ARG A 244 -14.73 7.68 -10.64
CA ARG A 244 -14.76 6.74 -9.52
C ARG A 244 -14.55 7.52 -8.24
N MET A 245 -15.29 7.14 -7.20
CA MET A 245 -15.15 7.72 -5.87
C MET A 245 -14.84 6.62 -4.85
N ARG A 246 -13.91 6.89 -3.95
CA ARG A 246 -13.64 6.08 -2.76
C ARG A 246 -13.71 6.99 -1.54
N THR A 247 -14.53 6.63 -0.57
CA THR A 247 -14.72 7.42 0.65
C THR A 247 -15.11 6.52 1.82
N SER A 248 -15.15 7.05 3.03
CA SER A 248 -15.78 6.35 4.17
C SER A 248 -17.30 6.41 4.04
N ALA A 249 -18.00 5.43 4.63
CA ALA A 249 -19.44 5.29 4.49
C ALA A 249 -20.23 6.52 4.99
N ASP A 250 -19.69 7.26 5.97
CA ASP A 250 -20.25 8.48 6.55
C ASP A 250 -19.93 9.76 5.76
N ARG A 251 -19.13 9.66 4.70
CA ARG A 251 -18.64 10.79 3.90
C ARG A 251 -19.05 10.69 2.45
N VAL A 252 -20.14 9.99 2.15
CA VAL A 252 -20.69 9.95 0.79
C VAL A 252 -21.41 11.26 0.51
N PRO A 253 -20.97 12.10 -0.44
CA PRO A 253 -21.62 13.37 -0.72
C PRO A 253 -23.02 13.15 -1.32
N VAL A 254 -23.99 13.97 -0.92
CA VAL A 254 -25.36 13.91 -1.46
C VAL A 254 -25.41 14.43 -2.90
N VAL A 255 -26.29 13.87 -3.73
CA VAL A 255 -26.58 14.42 -5.07
C VAL A 255 -26.99 15.90 -4.93
N GLY A 256 -26.48 16.74 -5.83
CA GLY A 256 -26.58 18.21 -5.76
C GLY A 256 -25.39 18.89 -5.06
N SER A 257 -24.50 18.14 -4.41
CA SER A 257 -23.27 18.69 -3.83
C SER A 257 -22.43 19.44 -4.87
N ARG A 258 -21.85 20.57 -4.46
CA ARG A 258 -20.96 21.35 -5.33
C ARG A 258 -19.61 20.64 -5.51
N MET A 259 -19.20 20.57 -6.76
CA MET A 259 -17.97 19.93 -7.18
C MET A 259 -17.11 20.95 -7.94
N LEU A 260 -15.80 20.76 -7.91
CA LEU A 260 -14.85 21.48 -8.74
C LEU A 260 -14.36 20.55 -9.83
N VAL A 261 -14.53 20.95 -11.10
CA VAL A 261 -14.00 20.21 -12.25
C VAL A 261 -12.81 20.99 -12.79
N LEU A 262 -11.62 20.40 -12.64
CA LEU A 262 -10.37 20.93 -13.15
C LEU A 262 -10.04 20.22 -14.47
N THR A 263 -9.77 20.98 -15.53
CA THR A 263 -9.40 20.42 -16.83
C THR A 263 -8.33 21.24 -17.54
N ASP A 264 -7.54 20.59 -18.39
CA ASP A 264 -6.57 21.25 -19.28
C ASP A 264 -6.82 20.97 -20.77
N ASP A 265 -6.06 21.66 -21.62
CA ASP A 265 -6.05 21.51 -23.08
C ASP A 265 -5.58 20.12 -23.54
N ARG A 266 -4.90 19.37 -22.67
CA ARG A 266 -4.47 17.99 -22.89
C ARG A 266 -5.58 16.96 -22.63
N GLY A 267 -6.76 17.41 -22.21
CA GLY A 267 -7.89 16.55 -21.88
C GLY A 267 -7.75 15.83 -20.55
N THR A 268 -6.85 16.28 -19.68
CA THR A 268 -6.75 15.75 -18.31
C THR A 268 -7.86 16.36 -17.48
N THR A 269 -8.74 15.55 -16.91
CA THR A 269 -9.82 16.02 -16.03
C THR A 269 -9.66 15.46 -14.62
N HIS A 270 -9.79 16.32 -13.62
CA HIS A 270 -9.83 15.97 -12.21
C HIS A 270 -11.07 16.59 -11.56
N VAL A 271 -11.62 15.88 -10.58
CA VAL A 271 -12.82 16.30 -9.86
C VAL A 271 -12.47 16.34 -8.39
N GLU A 272 -12.84 17.41 -7.70
CA GLU A 272 -12.69 17.58 -6.26
C GLU A 272 -14.03 18.06 -5.69
N LEU A 273 -14.29 17.80 -4.41
CA LEU A 273 -15.37 18.51 -3.70
C LEU A 273 -14.98 19.98 -3.57
N ASP A 274 -15.95 20.88 -3.77
CA ASP A 274 -15.70 22.31 -3.61
C ASP A 274 -15.41 22.63 -2.13
N PRO A 275 -14.17 23.00 -1.76
CA PRO A 275 -13.80 23.23 -0.36
C PRO A 275 -14.44 24.49 0.22
N SER A 276 -14.96 25.39 -0.63
CA SER A 276 -15.50 26.68 -0.20
C SER A 276 -16.94 26.61 0.32
N ASN A 277 -17.68 25.55 0.01
CA ASN A 277 -19.13 25.53 0.20
C ASN A 277 -19.67 24.50 1.21
N GLY A 278 -18.80 23.83 1.99
CA GLY A 278 -19.21 22.81 2.97
C GLY A 278 -19.90 21.59 2.31
N ALA A 279 -19.31 20.42 2.43
CA ALA A 279 -19.92 19.21 1.88
C ALA A 279 -21.07 18.71 2.78
N SER A 280 -22.23 18.43 2.20
CA SER A 280 -23.30 17.69 2.86
C SER A 280 -23.16 16.20 2.52
N PHE A 281 -23.22 15.36 3.54
CA PHE A 281 -23.04 13.92 3.41
C PHE A 281 -24.34 13.16 3.67
N GLU A 282 -24.42 11.98 3.07
CA GLU A 282 -25.54 11.07 3.21
C GLU A 282 -25.69 10.59 4.66
N PRO A 283 -26.86 10.80 5.30
CA PRO A 283 -27.08 10.37 6.68
C PRO A 283 -27.23 8.87 6.86
N ASP A 284 -27.78 8.14 5.87
CA ASP A 284 -27.90 6.69 5.99
C ASP A 284 -26.59 5.99 5.60
N VAL A 285 -25.75 5.77 6.61
CA VAL A 285 -24.44 5.11 6.46
C VAL A 285 -24.59 3.60 6.27
N ARG A 286 -25.68 3.01 6.75
CA ARG A 286 -25.85 1.54 6.85
C ARG A 286 -25.91 0.87 5.48
N LYS A 287 -26.43 1.56 4.47
CA LYS A 287 -26.48 1.06 3.08
C LYS A 287 -25.09 0.84 2.44
N TYR A 288 -24.02 1.35 3.03
CA TYR A 288 -22.65 1.18 2.55
C TYR A 288 -21.76 0.38 3.51
N ALA A 289 -22.31 -0.10 4.62
CA ALA A 289 -21.61 -1.02 5.49
C ALA A 289 -21.35 -2.33 4.72
N PRO A 290 -20.18 -2.97 4.92
CA PRO A 290 -20.00 -4.35 4.45
C PRO A 290 -21.13 -5.19 5.04
N SER A 291 -21.79 -6.02 4.22
CA SER A 291 -22.69 -7.02 4.79
C SER A 291 -21.87 -7.91 5.70
N ASP A 292 -22.22 -7.98 6.99
CA ASP A 292 -21.66 -8.98 7.90
C ASP A 292 -21.95 -10.36 7.29
N GLY A 293 -20.91 -10.95 6.69
CA GLY A 293 -20.96 -12.29 6.09
C GLY A 293 -20.94 -13.37 7.16
#